data_AF-A0A1F3P1G0-F1
#
_entry.id   AF-A0A1F3P1G0-F1
#
_cell.length_a   1.000
_cell.length_b   1.000
_cell.length_c   1.000
_cell.angle_alpha   90.00
_cell.angle_beta   90.00
_cell.angle_gamma   90.00
#
_symmetry.space_group_name_H-M   'P 1'
#
loop_
_entity.id
_entity.type
_entity.pdbx_description
1 polymer ?
#
loop_
_entity_poly.entity_id
_entity_poly.type
_entity_poly.pdbx_seq_one_letter_code
_entity_poly.pdbx_strand_id
1 'polypeptide(L)'
;MKKAIFLILLAKLMASHLSAQNWNPIHFGNKYIYVIDFFDISTAHAIYIDSFKTVNNDSVFYLNTIAKKIDSQSGCLRALRNQPLFLNKKMIKKQNGNIYFTDTVHIFININAKISEFWLFDSLQNISAKIISNSYKEVLGIFDSVKTILLSTYDTVIIGKSLGIIKYPKTYYEQSYYNLVGIKGKKNIGNDLLVFKDIYNFDVGDKFEYYHEWYYGPNCAFCGSMIEQYTIITKFTNGDTIKYDIRNANGSNNSLNYIDEYNSILNKYKDEPIFNGFTYYLFNITLDTLTNRMMREYDFYIGYISERSVSDTMSACSPGGGTYENYVEGLGLTYQFSFGAGSSLKKLVAYKKKNDSLGTFTPIEELTGLETPNNLVSPFDFLIYPLPANENLWLQITSRAEQFYNVEFQLFEFTGKLLFQRKIFQQNSMIELSDLSSGIYLYLIKDKHGLNRRGKIIITR
;
A
#
# COMPACT_ATOMS: atom_id res chain seq x y z
N MET A 1 -18.45 64.34 9.61
CA MET A 1 -17.09 63.94 10.03
C MET A 1 -16.98 62.55 10.67
N LYS A 2 -17.71 62.22 11.76
CA LYS A 2 -17.55 60.93 12.47
C LYS A 2 -17.72 59.66 11.61
N LYS A 3 -18.69 59.65 10.66
CA LYS A 3 -18.92 58.52 9.74
C LYS A 3 -17.76 58.28 8.75
N ALA A 4 -17.12 59.35 8.27
CA ALA A 4 -15.99 59.25 7.34
C ALA A 4 -14.73 58.71 8.04
N ILE A 5 -14.49 59.12 9.30
CA ILE A 5 -13.38 58.59 10.10
C ILE A 5 -13.56 57.09 10.37
N PHE A 6 -14.78 56.65 10.68
CA PHE A 6 -15.09 55.23 10.88
C PHE A 6 -14.86 54.39 9.61
N LEU A 7 -15.29 54.89 8.44
CA LEU A 7 -15.08 54.22 7.16
C LEU A 7 -13.58 54.13 6.79
N ILE A 8 -12.79 55.17 7.05
CA ILE A 8 -11.34 55.16 6.83
C ILE A 8 -10.64 54.17 7.78
N LEU A 9 -11.09 54.08 9.04
CA LEU A 9 -10.56 53.10 10.00
C LEU A 9 -10.92 51.67 9.60
N LEU A 10 -12.16 51.44 9.15
CA LEU A 10 -12.61 50.13 8.67
C LEU A 10 -11.86 49.72 7.40
N ALA A 11 -11.65 50.64 6.46
CA ALA A 11 -10.85 50.40 5.25
C ALA A 11 -9.38 50.11 5.58
N LYS A 12 -8.78 50.80 6.56
CA LYS A 12 -7.42 50.51 7.05
C LYS A 12 -7.33 49.15 7.73
N LEU A 13 -8.33 48.78 8.55
CA LEU A 13 -8.41 47.45 9.16
C LEU A 13 -8.53 46.35 8.10
N MET A 14 -9.41 46.52 7.11
CA MET A 14 -9.56 45.55 6.02
C MET A 14 -8.31 45.47 5.13
N ALA A 15 -7.65 46.60 4.84
CA ALA A 15 -6.39 46.62 4.08
C ALA A 15 -5.24 45.94 4.83
N SER A 16 -5.20 46.06 6.18
CA SER A 16 -4.18 45.41 6.99
C SER A 16 -4.29 43.88 7.03
N HIS A 17 -5.50 43.33 6.85
CA HIS A 17 -5.70 41.88 6.76
C HIS A 17 -5.28 41.29 5.40
N LEU A 18 -5.29 42.08 4.33
CA LEU A 18 -4.89 41.62 2.99
C LEU A 18 -3.37 41.43 2.83
N SER A 19 -2.56 42.00 3.72
CA SER A 19 -1.09 41.87 3.65
C SER A 19 -0.51 40.74 4.51
N ALA A 20 -1.33 40.08 5.34
CA ALA A 20 -0.84 39.07 6.29
C ALA A 20 -0.55 37.69 5.66
N GLN A 21 -0.99 37.43 4.42
CA GLN A 21 -0.94 36.10 3.77
C GLN A 21 -0.02 36.03 2.54
N ASN A 22 1.14 36.69 2.57
CA ASN A 22 2.00 36.74 1.39
C ASN A 22 3.34 36.03 1.63
N TRP A 23 3.57 34.98 0.84
CA TRP A 23 4.87 34.29 0.70
C TRP A 23 5.35 33.52 1.94
N ASN A 24 4.44 33.03 2.77
CA ASN A 24 4.85 32.19 3.89
C ASN A 24 5.21 30.77 3.38
N PRO A 25 6.41 30.24 3.66
CA PRO A 25 6.86 28.94 3.17
C PRO A 25 5.94 27.77 3.54
N ILE A 26 5.45 27.75 4.78
CA ILE A 26 4.56 26.73 5.33
C ILE A 26 3.47 27.42 6.13
N HIS A 27 2.20 27.12 5.83
CA HIS A 27 1.04 27.72 6.51
C HIS A 27 0.51 26.83 7.63
N PHE A 28 0.08 27.44 8.74
CA PHE A 28 -0.48 26.72 9.89
C PHE A 28 -1.83 26.07 9.55
N GLY A 29 -1.96 24.78 9.91
CA GLY A 29 -3.11 23.95 9.57
C GLY A 29 -3.07 23.35 8.15
N ASN A 30 -1.97 23.53 7.42
CA ASN A 30 -1.70 22.80 6.19
C ASN A 30 -0.52 21.84 6.37
N LYS A 31 -0.57 20.74 5.62
CA LYS A 31 0.49 19.76 5.46
C LYS A 31 0.91 19.72 4.01
N TYR A 32 2.19 19.92 3.75
CA TYR A 32 2.78 20.05 2.42
C TYR A 32 3.53 18.78 2.08
N ILE A 33 3.21 18.16 0.94
CA ILE A 33 3.76 16.88 0.50
C ILE A 33 4.75 17.16 -0.63
N TYR A 34 6.00 16.77 -0.42
CA TYR A 34 7.09 16.95 -1.37
C TYR A 34 7.64 15.60 -1.81
N VAL A 35 7.99 15.44 -3.09
CA VAL A 35 8.71 14.25 -3.60
C VAL A 35 9.99 14.70 -4.31
N ILE A 36 11.01 13.84 -4.32
CA ILE A 36 12.24 14.11 -5.09
C ILE A 36 12.02 13.78 -6.57
N ASP A 37 11.37 12.66 -6.84
CA ASP A 37 10.99 12.21 -8.17
C ASP A 37 9.47 12.08 -8.23
N PHE A 38 8.86 12.71 -9.25
CA PHE A 38 7.41 12.65 -9.47
C PHE A 38 6.91 11.24 -9.74
N PHE A 39 7.78 10.34 -10.23
CA PHE A 39 7.44 8.94 -10.48
C PHE A 39 7.75 8.03 -9.30
N ASP A 40 8.49 8.50 -8.30
CA ASP A 40 8.83 7.74 -7.10
C ASP A 40 8.38 8.48 -5.84
N ILE A 41 7.12 8.26 -5.49
CA ILE A 41 6.51 8.78 -4.26
C ILE A 41 7.13 8.14 -2.99
N SER A 42 8.04 7.18 -3.09
CA SER A 42 8.76 6.64 -1.93
C SER A 42 9.69 7.68 -1.32
N THR A 43 9.98 8.73 -2.08
CA THR A 43 10.72 9.92 -1.69
C THR A 43 9.83 11.00 -1.07
N ALA A 44 8.59 10.68 -0.74
CA ALA A 44 7.65 11.64 -0.20
C ALA A 44 8.00 12.08 1.23
N HIS A 45 7.97 13.39 1.45
CA HIS A 45 8.13 14.02 2.75
C HIS A 45 6.96 14.97 3.02
N ALA A 46 6.37 14.86 4.21
CA ALA A 46 5.34 15.77 4.67
C ALA A 46 5.93 16.80 5.63
N ILE A 47 5.77 18.09 5.32
CA ILE A 47 6.13 19.21 6.21
C ILE A 47 4.88 19.93 6.68
N TYR A 48 4.77 20.14 7.98
CA TYR A 48 3.72 20.93 8.60
C TYR A 48 4.24 21.65 9.84
N ILE A 49 3.50 22.67 10.27
CA ILE A 49 3.76 23.33 11.55
C ILE A 49 3.05 22.52 12.63
N ASP A 50 3.83 21.96 13.55
CA ASP A 50 3.35 21.21 14.71
C ASP A 50 2.85 22.17 15.79
N SER A 51 3.66 23.16 16.15
CA SER A 51 3.31 24.15 17.17
C SER A 51 3.95 25.51 16.86
N PHE A 52 3.52 26.56 17.56
CA PHE A 52 4.14 27.88 17.42
C PHE A 52 4.10 28.67 18.73
N LYS A 53 5.00 29.65 18.84
CA LYS A 53 5.01 30.63 19.93
C LYS A 53 5.53 31.98 19.44
N THR A 54 5.26 33.04 20.19
CA THR A 54 5.81 34.37 19.92
C THR A 54 6.96 34.66 20.88
N VAL A 55 8.09 35.13 20.37
CA VAL A 55 9.26 35.52 21.16
C VAL A 55 9.78 36.86 20.66
N ASN A 56 9.82 37.89 21.50
CA ASN A 56 10.29 39.23 21.12
C ASN A 56 9.61 39.78 19.85
N ASN A 57 8.29 39.57 19.74
CA ASN A 57 7.45 39.87 18.56
C ASN A 57 7.73 39.05 17.29
N ASP A 58 8.68 38.12 17.31
CA ASP A 58 8.87 37.18 16.22
C ASP A 58 7.94 35.97 16.40
N SER A 59 7.42 35.44 15.30
CA SER A 59 6.67 34.18 15.32
C SER A 59 7.62 33.02 15.10
N VAL A 60 7.74 32.13 16.08
CA VAL A 60 8.56 30.93 16.04
C VAL A 60 7.65 29.74 15.83
N PHE A 61 7.71 29.14 14.65
CA PHE A 61 6.97 27.94 14.28
C PHE A 61 7.89 26.73 14.42
N TYR A 62 7.42 25.69 15.08
CA TYR A 62 8.08 24.39 15.17
C TYR A 62 7.51 23.49 14.09
N LEU A 63 8.38 23.01 13.21
CA LEU A 63 8.03 22.07 12.16
C LEU A 63 8.04 20.65 12.71
N ASN A 64 7.26 19.78 12.08
CA ASN A 64 7.27 18.37 12.42
C ASN A 64 8.67 17.75 12.27
N THR A 65 8.99 16.83 13.15
CA THR A 65 10.24 16.07 13.14
C THR A 65 10.01 14.64 12.75
N ILE A 66 11.08 13.98 12.34
CA ILE A 66 11.05 12.61 11.87
C ILE A 66 12.07 11.71 12.59
N ALA A 67 11.95 10.40 12.43
CA ALA A 67 12.93 9.41 12.81
C ALA A 67 13.77 9.03 11.58
N LYS A 68 15.07 9.32 11.57
CA LYS A 68 15.95 8.94 10.45
C LYS A 68 16.66 7.64 10.75
N LYS A 69 16.63 6.69 9.82
CA LYS A 69 17.45 5.48 9.87
C LYS A 69 18.94 5.84 10.01
N ILE A 70 19.65 5.07 10.82
CA ILE A 70 21.12 5.10 10.91
C ILE A 70 21.61 3.74 10.47
N ASP A 71 22.64 3.72 9.63
CA ASP A 71 23.34 2.49 9.30
C ASP A 71 23.92 1.87 10.56
N SER A 72 23.55 0.62 10.83
CA SER A 72 24.12 -0.17 11.90
C SER A 72 24.81 -1.38 11.30
N GLN A 73 26.08 -1.56 11.64
CA GLN A 73 26.86 -2.73 11.21
C GLN A 73 26.37 -4.03 11.86
N SER A 74 25.51 -3.96 12.88
CA SER A 74 25.12 -5.10 13.70
C SER A 74 23.85 -5.81 13.24
N GLY A 75 23.35 -5.55 12.02
CA GLY A 75 22.08 -6.08 11.52
C GLY A 75 20.84 -5.57 12.29
N CYS A 76 21.03 -4.68 13.27
CA CYS A 76 19.95 -4.06 14.01
C CYS A 76 19.44 -2.84 13.24
N LEU A 77 18.14 -2.59 13.29
CA LEU A 77 17.60 -1.31 12.84
C LEU A 77 17.86 -0.27 13.92
N ARG A 78 18.54 0.81 13.55
CA ARG A 78 18.73 1.99 14.39
C ARG A 78 18.11 3.20 13.71
N ALA A 79 17.54 4.08 14.52
CA ALA A 79 17.02 5.36 14.05
C ALA A 79 17.31 6.46 15.07
N LEU A 80 17.60 7.68 14.60
CA LEU A 80 17.59 8.88 15.42
C LEU A 80 16.19 9.48 15.40
N ARG A 81 15.58 9.72 16.55
CA ARG A 81 14.34 10.48 16.65
C ARG A 81 14.56 11.97 16.47
N ASN A 82 13.45 12.70 16.37
CA ASN A 82 13.43 14.14 16.48
C ASN A 82 14.40 14.79 15.50
N GLN A 83 14.53 14.24 14.31
CA GLN A 83 15.42 14.72 13.27
C GLN A 83 14.70 15.75 12.40
N PRO A 84 15.41 16.78 11.92
CA PRO A 84 14.84 17.74 10.99
C PRO A 84 14.58 17.09 9.63
N LEU A 85 13.54 17.59 8.96
CA LEU A 85 13.38 17.48 7.51
C LEU A 85 14.26 18.52 6.78
N PHE A 86 14.14 18.65 5.47
CA PHE A 86 14.98 19.55 4.67
C PHE A 86 14.82 21.05 4.98
N LEU A 87 13.78 21.44 5.73
CA LEU A 87 13.55 22.82 6.21
C LEU A 87 13.92 23.04 7.69
N ASN A 88 14.77 22.20 8.28
CA ASN A 88 15.11 22.24 9.72
C ASN A 88 13.88 22.01 10.63
N LYS A 89 14.04 22.22 11.95
CA LYS A 89 12.96 22.05 12.95
C LYS A 89 12.17 23.32 13.26
N LYS A 90 12.73 24.48 12.95
CA LYS A 90 12.14 25.77 13.34
C LYS A 90 12.14 26.73 12.18
N MET A 91 11.03 27.44 12.03
CA MET A 91 10.86 28.56 11.12
C MET A 91 10.55 29.80 11.94
N ILE A 92 11.41 30.82 11.89
CA ILE A 92 11.27 32.08 12.60
C ILE A 92 10.90 33.16 11.60
N LYS A 93 9.70 33.72 11.74
CA LYS A 93 9.23 34.85 10.96
C LYS A 93 9.41 36.14 11.77
N LYS A 94 10.27 37.02 11.27
CA LYS A 94 10.53 38.34 11.85
C LYS A 94 9.41 39.33 11.51
N GLN A 95 9.31 40.41 12.28
CA GLN A 95 8.33 41.49 12.04
C GLN A 95 8.44 42.11 10.64
N ASN A 96 9.65 42.21 10.09
CA ASN A 96 9.90 42.73 8.74
C ASN A 96 9.54 41.74 7.63
N GLY A 97 9.01 40.56 7.95
CA GLY A 97 8.65 39.51 7.00
C GLY A 97 9.78 38.54 6.66
N ASN A 98 11.01 38.77 7.13
CA ASN A 98 12.13 37.86 6.90
C ASN A 98 11.90 36.51 7.57
N ILE A 99 12.35 35.44 6.93
CA ILE A 99 12.09 34.07 7.38
C ILE A 99 13.41 33.33 7.52
N TYR A 100 13.61 32.74 8.70
CA TYR A 100 14.80 31.97 9.04
C TYR A 100 14.40 30.53 9.36
N PHE A 101 15.05 29.56 8.75
CA PHE A 101 15.00 28.17 9.21
C PHE A 101 16.23 27.87 10.03
N THR A 102 16.04 27.26 11.20
CA THR A 102 17.12 27.01 12.16
C THR A 102 16.97 25.64 12.80
N ASP A 103 18.05 24.88 12.88
CA ASP A 103 18.27 23.76 13.80
C ASP A 103 19.72 23.27 13.63
N THR A 104 19.99 22.64 12.48
CA THR A 104 21.32 22.18 12.09
C THR A 104 22.03 23.21 11.22
N VAL A 105 21.27 23.91 10.38
CA VAL A 105 21.77 24.99 9.51
C VAL A 105 20.92 26.25 9.67
N HIS A 106 21.47 27.39 9.27
CA HIS A 106 20.78 28.69 9.26
C HIS A 106 20.47 29.10 7.83
N ILE A 107 19.19 28.98 7.45
CA ILE A 107 18.72 29.30 6.10
C ILE A 107 17.87 30.56 6.16
N PHE A 108 18.20 31.55 5.34
CA PHE A 108 17.51 32.83 5.28
C PHE A 108 16.80 33.01 3.92
N ILE A 109 15.46 33.13 3.98
CA ILE A 109 14.63 33.48 2.83
C ILE A 109 14.19 34.94 2.97
N ASN A 110 14.70 35.80 2.10
CA ASN A 110 14.26 37.19 1.98
C ASN A 110 13.09 37.29 1.00
N ILE A 111 11.86 37.13 1.49
CA ILE A 111 10.65 37.21 0.66
C ILE A 111 10.39 38.62 0.11
N ASN A 112 11.00 39.65 0.69
CA ASN A 112 10.83 41.06 0.31
C ASN A 112 11.92 41.57 -0.63
N ALA A 113 12.93 40.75 -0.93
CA ALA A 113 13.97 41.10 -1.90
C ALA A 113 13.36 41.51 -3.25
N LYS A 114 14.03 42.45 -3.91
CA LYS A 114 13.75 42.83 -5.29
C LYS A 114 14.41 41.85 -6.26
N ILE A 115 13.97 41.86 -7.52
CA ILE A 115 14.64 41.09 -8.58
C ILE A 115 16.11 41.56 -8.64
N SER A 116 17.03 40.60 -8.75
CA SER A 116 18.49 40.78 -8.77
C SER A 116 19.14 41.24 -7.47
N GLU A 117 18.39 41.44 -6.39
CA GLU A 117 18.96 41.73 -5.06
C GLU A 117 19.59 40.46 -4.48
N PHE A 118 20.81 40.57 -3.96
CA PHE A 118 21.56 39.46 -3.37
C PHE A 118 21.46 39.44 -1.85
N TRP A 119 21.41 38.26 -1.26
CA TRP A 119 21.58 38.06 0.18
C TRP A 119 22.31 36.75 0.48
N LEU A 120 22.80 36.60 1.70
CA LEU A 120 23.39 35.35 2.18
C LEU A 120 22.25 34.40 2.56
N PHE A 121 22.09 33.31 1.81
CA PHE A 121 21.00 32.35 1.97
C PHE A 121 21.34 31.27 2.99
N ASP A 122 22.52 30.66 2.87
CA ASP A 122 23.04 29.67 3.82
C ASP A 122 24.41 30.14 4.31
N SER A 123 24.47 30.55 5.57
CA SER A 123 25.69 31.14 6.13
C SER A 123 26.79 30.11 6.40
N LEU A 124 26.44 28.84 6.58
CA LEU A 124 27.42 27.78 6.87
C LEU A 124 28.14 27.34 5.60
N GLN A 125 27.42 27.29 4.48
CA GLN A 125 27.98 26.92 3.18
C GLN A 125 28.39 28.11 2.32
N ASN A 126 28.24 29.34 2.84
CA ASN A 126 28.48 30.58 2.11
C ASN A 126 27.72 30.67 0.77
N ILE A 127 26.47 30.19 0.76
CA ILE A 127 25.61 30.22 -0.43
C ILE A 127 24.85 31.53 -0.43
N SER A 128 24.98 32.29 -1.52
CA SER A 128 24.19 33.49 -1.76
C SER A 128 22.96 33.16 -2.61
N ALA A 129 21.95 34.01 -2.53
CA ALA A 129 20.74 33.89 -3.33
C ALA A 129 20.36 35.24 -3.94
N LYS A 130 19.64 35.18 -5.07
CA LYS A 130 18.96 36.33 -5.68
C LYS A 130 17.62 35.94 -6.25
N ILE A 131 16.66 36.87 -6.28
CA ILE A 131 15.41 36.65 -7.02
C ILE A 131 15.68 36.87 -8.51
N ILE A 132 15.38 35.89 -9.35
CA ILE A 132 15.54 36.01 -10.81
C ILE A 132 14.23 36.24 -11.54
N SER A 133 13.10 35.88 -10.95
CA SER A 133 11.78 36.13 -11.56
C SER A 133 10.67 36.24 -10.51
N ASN A 134 9.63 36.98 -10.89
CA ASN A 134 8.34 37.01 -10.24
C ASN A 134 7.28 36.88 -11.33
N SER A 135 6.55 35.77 -11.35
CA SER A 135 5.68 35.39 -12.45
C SER A 135 4.39 34.77 -11.93
N TYR A 136 3.36 34.73 -12.76
CA TYR A 136 2.12 34.02 -12.46
C TYR A 136 2.18 32.63 -13.10
N LYS A 137 1.97 31.57 -12.32
CA LYS A 137 2.08 30.18 -12.78
C LYS A 137 0.98 29.32 -12.20
N GLU A 138 0.52 28.34 -12.98
CA GLU A 138 -0.33 27.26 -12.48
C GLU A 138 0.51 26.22 -11.75
N VAL A 139 0.10 25.87 -10.53
CA VAL A 139 0.76 24.91 -9.64
C VAL A 139 -0.34 24.09 -8.96
N LEU A 140 -0.32 22.76 -9.14
CA LEU A 140 -1.36 21.85 -8.63
C LEU A 140 -2.78 22.24 -9.09
N GLY A 141 -2.93 22.72 -10.33
CA GLY A 141 -4.22 23.16 -10.89
C GLY A 141 -4.69 24.54 -10.39
N ILE A 142 -3.87 25.27 -9.63
CA ILE A 142 -4.20 26.59 -9.10
C ILE A 142 -3.17 27.60 -9.57
N PHE A 143 -3.62 28.70 -10.14
CA PHE A 143 -2.74 29.81 -10.45
C PHE A 143 -2.28 30.55 -9.18
N ASP A 144 -0.97 30.72 -9.03
CA ASP A 144 -0.35 31.46 -7.93
C ASP A 144 0.69 32.46 -8.45
N SER A 145 0.96 33.49 -7.65
CA SER A 145 2.14 34.33 -7.87
C SER A 145 3.36 33.57 -7.36
N VAL A 146 4.40 33.46 -8.18
CA VAL A 146 5.57 32.62 -7.92
C VAL A 146 6.86 33.42 -8.06
N LYS A 147 7.72 33.33 -7.04
CA LYS A 147 9.09 33.84 -7.05
C LYS A 147 10.06 32.69 -7.29
N THR A 148 10.98 32.86 -8.24
CA THR A 148 12.13 31.97 -8.41
C THR A 148 13.37 32.63 -7.84
N ILE A 149 13.99 31.95 -6.89
CA ILE A 149 15.23 32.34 -6.22
C ILE A 149 16.35 31.46 -6.81
N LEU A 150 17.38 32.08 -7.36
CA LEU A 150 18.59 31.40 -7.85
C LEU A 150 19.66 31.44 -6.76
N LEU A 151 20.23 30.30 -6.44
CA LEU A 151 21.35 30.17 -5.51
C LEU A 151 22.69 30.29 -6.27
N SER A 152 23.77 30.65 -5.58
CA SER A 152 25.13 30.66 -6.16
C SER A 152 25.62 29.27 -6.57
N THR A 153 24.92 28.22 -6.15
CA THR A 153 25.14 26.81 -6.56
C THR A 153 24.46 26.47 -7.89
N TYR A 154 23.78 27.44 -8.52
CA TYR A 154 22.90 27.31 -9.68
C TYR A 154 21.60 26.54 -9.43
N ASP A 155 21.36 26.06 -8.20
CA ASP A 155 20.07 25.50 -7.83
C ASP A 155 19.00 26.60 -7.70
N THR A 156 17.74 26.18 -7.73
CA THR A 156 16.59 27.09 -7.58
C THR A 156 15.71 26.71 -6.40
N VAL A 157 15.26 27.74 -5.68
CA VAL A 157 14.13 27.64 -4.74
C VAL A 157 12.94 28.36 -5.37
N ILE A 158 11.78 27.72 -5.41
CA ILE A 158 10.56 28.32 -5.93
C ILE A 158 9.56 28.41 -4.79
N ILE A 159 9.05 29.62 -4.55
CA ILE A 159 8.03 29.89 -3.54
C ILE A 159 6.81 30.51 -4.22
N GLY A 160 5.63 30.02 -3.86
CA GLY A 160 4.33 30.55 -4.22
C GLY A 160 3.79 31.45 -3.11
N LYS A 161 3.06 32.48 -3.49
CA LYS A 161 2.50 33.47 -2.57
C LYS A 161 1.49 32.83 -1.63
N SER A 162 0.66 31.93 -2.16
CA SER A 162 -0.40 31.24 -1.41
C SER A 162 -0.10 29.74 -1.20
N LEU A 163 0.80 29.17 -1.99
CA LEU A 163 1.17 27.75 -1.95
C LEU A 163 2.44 27.45 -1.15
N GLY A 164 3.14 28.47 -0.65
CA GLY A 164 4.36 28.24 0.12
C GLY A 164 5.51 27.74 -0.74
N ILE A 165 6.44 26.94 -0.20
CA ILE A 165 7.54 26.40 -0.99
C ILE A 165 6.99 25.39 -2.02
N ILE A 166 7.32 25.60 -3.29
CA ILE A 166 6.91 24.73 -4.41
C ILE A 166 8.06 23.82 -4.81
N LYS A 167 9.30 24.32 -4.78
CA LYS A 167 10.51 23.59 -5.16
C LYS A 167 11.67 23.96 -4.26
N TYR A 168 12.41 22.97 -3.77
CA TYR A 168 13.54 23.16 -2.88
C TYR A 168 14.68 22.18 -3.20
N PRO A 169 15.96 22.59 -3.20
CA PRO A 169 17.10 21.69 -3.47
C PRO A 169 17.22 20.57 -2.43
N LYS A 170 17.39 19.32 -2.88
CA LYS A 170 17.65 18.18 -1.99
C LYS A 170 19.05 18.27 -1.38
N THR A 171 20.02 18.42 -2.27
CA THR A 171 21.43 18.69 -1.97
C THR A 171 21.85 19.80 -2.93
N TYR A 172 22.70 20.71 -2.48
CA TYR A 172 23.23 21.72 -3.38
C TYR A 172 24.15 21.09 -4.44
N TYR A 173 24.20 21.69 -5.62
CA TYR A 173 25.01 21.28 -6.79
C TYR A 173 24.57 19.97 -7.49
N GLU A 174 23.54 19.27 -6.99
CA GLU A 174 23.08 18.01 -7.56
C GLU A 174 21.89 18.16 -8.52
N GLN A 175 21.28 19.35 -8.61
CA GLN A 175 20.04 19.59 -9.37
C GLN A 175 18.90 18.60 -9.06
N SER A 176 18.92 18.00 -7.86
CA SER A 176 17.86 17.18 -7.33
C SER A 176 16.99 18.03 -6.40
N TYR A 177 15.67 17.87 -6.46
CA TYR A 177 14.74 18.80 -5.82
C TYR A 177 13.59 18.10 -5.13
N TYR A 178 13.24 18.57 -3.95
CA TYR A 178 11.92 18.36 -3.35
C TYR A 178 10.90 19.22 -4.10
N ASN A 179 9.94 18.59 -4.76
CA ASN A 179 8.87 19.21 -5.51
C ASN A 179 7.53 19.03 -4.79
N LEU A 180 6.80 20.11 -4.60
CA LEU A 180 5.47 20.10 -4.00
C LEU A 180 4.50 19.36 -4.93
N VAL A 181 3.93 18.27 -4.43
CA VAL A 181 2.92 17.48 -5.15
C VAL A 181 1.53 17.61 -4.54
N GLY A 182 1.43 18.08 -3.30
CA GLY A 182 0.15 18.16 -2.61
C GLY A 182 0.14 19.06 -1.38
N ILE A 183 -1.04 19.58 -1.05
CA ILE A 183 -1.32 20.29 0.19
C ILE A 183 -2.61 19.72 0.79
N LYS A 184 -2.57 19.35 2.07
CA LYS A 184 -3.70 18.82 2.84
C LYS A 184 -3.99 19.65 4.09
N GLY A 185 -5.21 19.58 4.60
CA GLY A 185 -5.66 20.34 5.77
C GLY A 185 -6.67 21.42 5.38
N LYS A 186 -6.37 22.70 5.63
CA LYS A 186 -7.27 23.81 5.21
C LYS A 186 -7.39 23.93 3.70
N LYS A 187 -6.35 23.52 2.97
CA LYS A 187 -6.38 23.31 1.52
C LYS A 187 -6.25 21.81 1.26
N ASN A 188 -7.02 21.28 0.33
CA ASN A 188 -6.95 19.89 -0.11
C ASN A 188 -6.77 19.86 -1.63
N ILE A 189 -5.53 20.01 -2.09
CA ILE A 189 -5.18 20.16 -3.50
C ILE A 189 -3.95 19.32 -3.85
N GLY A 190 -3.82 18.92 -5.11
CA GLY A 190 -2.75 18.02 -5.56
C GLY A 190 -2.87 16.59 -5.01
N ASN A 191 -1.79 15.84 -5.15
CA ASN A 191 -1.71 14.44 -4.74
C ASN A 191 -1.73 14.33 -3.21
N ASP A 192 -2.47 13.35 -2.69
CA ASP A 192 -2.24 12.90 -1.32
C ASP A 192 -1.17 11.81 -1.28
N LEU A 193 -0.68 11.54 -0.07
CA LEU A 193 -0.11 10.24 0.20
C LEU A 193 -1.25 9.30 0.56
N LEU A 194 -1.12 8.03 0.18
CA LEU A 194 -2.06 6.97 0.59
C LEU A 194 -2.42 7.10 2.07
N VAL A 195 -3.65 7.48 2.39
CA VAL A 195 -4.12 7.41 3.78
C VAL A 195 -4.84 6.10 4.03
N PHE A 196 -5.09 5.79 5.30
CA PHE A 196 -5.83 4.61 5.70
C PHE A 196 -7.14 4.42 4.92
N LYS A 197 -7.88 5.52 4.72
CA LYS A 197 -9.17 5.51 4.01
C LYS A 197 -9.01 5.18 2.52
N ASP A 198 -7.86 5.49 1.91
CA ASP A 198 -7.59 5.16 0.51
C ASP A 198 -7.26 3.67 0.37
N ILE A 199 -6.50 3.12 1.33
CA ILE A 199 -6.11 1.70 1.36
C ILE A 199 -7.33 0.81 1.57
N TYR A 200 -8.15 1.11 2.57
CA TYR A 200 -9.35 0.35 2.91
C TYR A 200 -10.61 1.02 2.37
N ASN A 201 -10.64 1.38 1.08
CA ASN A 201 -11.84 1.87 0.42
C ASN A 201 -12.62 0.75 -0.27
N PHE A 202 -13.13 -0.21 0.50
CA PHE A 202 -13.95 -1.30 -0.04
C PHE A 202 -15.42 -0.89 -0.11
N ASP A 203 -16.14 -1.41 -1.09
CA ASP A 203 -17.58 -1.25 -1.29
C ASP A 203 -18.31 -2.58 -1.08
N VAL A 204 -19.61 -2.49 -0.77
CA VAL A 204 -20.46 -3.69 -0.63
C VAL A 204 -20.48 -4.46 -1.95
N GLY A 205 -20.21 -5.76 -1.86
CA GLY A 205 -20.09 -6.67 -3.01
C GLY A 205 -18.68 -6.88 -3.51
N ASP A 206 -17.69 -6.10 -3.04
CA ASP A 206 -16.28 -6.36 -3.35
C ASP A 206 -15.86 -7.73 -2.82
N LYS A 207 -15.01 -8.42 -3.59
CA LYS A 207 -14.49 -9.75 -3.25
C LYS A 207 -12.98 -9.78 -3.29
N PHE A 208 -12.39 -10.52 -2.36
CA PHE A 208 -10.95 -10.72 -2.28
C PHE A 208 -10.63 -12.17 -1.96
N GLU A 209 -9.52 -12.67 -2.49
CA GLU A 209 -8.99 -14.00 -2.25
C GLU A 209 -7.50 -13.92 -1.88
N TYR A 210 -7.16 -14.56 -0.77
CA TYR A 210 -5.80 -14.61 -0.24
C TYR A 210 -5.30 -16.04 -0.21
N TYR A 211 -4.08 -16.22 -0.67
CA TYR A 211 -3.30 -17.41 -0.41
C TYR A 211 -2.50 -17.22 0.87
N HIS A 212 -2.64 -18.19 1.76
CA HIS A 212 -1.95 -18.27 3.03
C HIS A 212 -1.05 -19.49 3.05
N GLU A 213 0.14 -19.32 3.59
CA GLU A 213 1.11 -20.39 3.77
C GLU A 213 1.83 -20.15 5.10
N TRP A 214 2.09 -21.20 5.87
CA TRP A 214 2.82 -21.08 7.12
C TRP A 214 3.77 -22.25 7.32
N TYR A 215 4.85 -21.96 8.05
CA TYR A 215 5.94 -22.86 8.35
C TYR A 215 6.36 -22.68 9.80
N TYR A 216 6.03 -23.62 10.68
CA TYR A 216 6.44 -23.56 12.09
C TYR A 216 7.23 -24.80 12.51
N GLY A 217 8.34 -24.55 13.20
CA GLY A 217 9.19 -25.58 13.81
C GLY A 217 10.21 -26.25 12.88
N PRO A 218 11.17 -27.01 13.43
CA PRO A 218 12.14 -27.76 12.64
C PRO A 218 11.45 -28.80 11.77
N ASN A 219 11.95 -29.01 10.55
CA ASN A 219 11.42 -29.97 9.58
C ASN A 219 9.92 -29.82 9.24
N CYS A 220 9.39 -28.59 9.28
CA CYS A 220 8.01 -28.33 8.87
C CYS A 220 6.95 -29.00 9.78
N ALA A 221 7.20 -29.10 11.09
CA ALA A 221 6.31 -29.78 12.03
C ALA A 221 4.85 -29.29 11.97
N PHE A 222 4.66 -27.98 11.70
CA PHE A 222 3.34 -27.40 11.44
C PHE A 222 3.42 -26.53 10.19
N CYS A 223 3.28 -27.16 9.04
CA CYS A 223 3.20 -26.49 7.76
C CYS A 223 1.83 -26.70 7.13
N GLY A 224 1.39 -25.68 6.40
CA GLY A 224 0.15 -25.76 5.67
C GLY A 224 -0.03 -24.55 4.78
N SER A 225 -1.01 -24.68 3.91
CA SER A 225 -1.51 -23.57 3.12
C SER A 225 -3.03 -23.62 3.07
N MET A 226 -3.64 -22.46 2.88
CA MET A 226 -5.08 -22.34 2.67
C MET A 226 -5.40 -21.15 1.78
N ILE A 227 -6.59 -21.16 1.21
CA ILE A 227 -7.15 -20.03 0.47
C ILE A 227 -8.27 -19.42 1.33
N GLU A 228 -8.18 -18.11 1.59
CA GLU A 228 -9.22 -17.34 2.25
C GLU A 228 -9.93 -16.48 1.21
N GLN A 229 -11.23 -16.70 0.99
CA GLN A 229 -12.07 -15.75 0.27
C GLN A 229 -12.96 -14.98 1.22
N TYR A 230 -13.15 -13.70 0.93
CA TYR A 230 -14.17 -12.89 1.58
C TYR A 230 -14.89 -11.94 0.63
N THR A 231 -16.18 -11.72 0.91
CA THR A 231 -17.03 -10.74 0.24
C THR A 231 -17.48 -9.68 1.25
N ILE A 232 -17.38 -8.40 0.90
CA ILE A 232 -17.89 -7.30 1.73
C ILE A 232 -19.42 -7.30 1.68
N ILE A 233 -20.07 -7.51 2.83
CA ILE A 233 -21.54 -7.56 2.96
C ILE A 233 -22.08 -6.18 3.33
N THR A 234 -21.44 -5.52 4.29
CA THR A 234 -21.84 -4.22 4.79
C THR A 234 -20.60 -3.34 4.95
N LYS A 235 -20.83 -2.02 4.90
CA LYS A 235 -19.82 -1.00 5.17
C LYS A 235 -20.45 0.01 6.13
N PHE A 236 -19.78 0.25 7.24
CA PHE A 236 -20.16 1.26 8.21
C PHE A 236 -18.98 2.20 8.44
N THR A 237 -19.19 3.49 8.22
CA THR A 237 -18.20 4.53 8.47
C THR A 237 -18.71 5.46 9.56
N ASN A 238 -17.96 5.60 10.64
CA ASN A 238 -18.25 6.54 11.71
C ASN A 238 -16.96 7.26 12.13
N GLY A 239 -16.85 8.54 11.74
CA GLY A 239 -15.63 9.33 11.96
C GLY A 239 -14.40 8.68 11.32
N ASP A 240 -13.47 8.28 12.17
CA ASP A 240 -12.21 7.62 11.80
C ASP A 240 -12.27 6.11 12.09
N THR A 241 -13.43 5.50 11.86
CA THR A 241 -13.56 4.04 11.90
C THR A 241 -14.32 3.58 10.69
N ILE A 242 -13.76 2.57 10.01
CA ILE A 242 -14.40 1.86 8.92
C ILE A 242 -14.55 0.41 9.33
N LYS A 243 -15.80 -0.03 9.45
CA LYS A 243 -16.15 -1.41 9.76
C LYS A 243 -16.75 -2.06 8.53
N TYR A 244 -16.30 -3.28 8.25
CA TYR A 244 -16.85 -4.13 7.20
C TYR A 244 -17.36 -5.42 7.82
N ASP A 245 -18.61 -5.77 7.58
CA ASP A 245 -19.01 -7.16 7.77
C ASP A 245 -18.67 -7.94 6.50
N ILE A 246 -18.03 -9.09 6.67
CA ILE A 246 -17.54 -9.92 5.59
C ILE A 246 -18.18 -11.31 5.64
N ARG A 247 -18.39 -11.91 4.47
CA ARG A 247 -18.77 -13.32 4.33
C ARG A 247 -17.57 -14.09 3.83
N ASN A 248 -17.13 -15.11 4.58
CA ASN A 248 -16.08 -16.00 4.09
C ASN A 248 -16.64 -17.08 3.12
N ALA A 249 -15.76 -17.85 2.49
CA ALA A 249 -16.15 -18.98 1.61
C ALA A 249 -17.09 -19.99 2.31
N ASN A 250 -16.91 -20.22 3.61
CA ASN A 250 -17.73 -21.15 4.40
C ASN A 250 -19.11 -20.58 4.77
N GLY A 251 -19.45 -19.36 4.34
CA GLY A 251 -20.71 -18.70 4.65
C GLY A 251 -20.77 -18.09 6.05
N SER A 252 -19.72 -18.21 6.86
CA SER A 252 -19.61 -17.55 8.15
C SER A 252 -19.48 -16.04 7.97
N ASN A 253 -20.29 -15.30 8.73
CA ASN A 253 -20.19 -13.85 8.79
C ASN A 253 -19.15 -13.48 9.86
N ASN A 254 -18.09 -12.79 9.44
CA ASN A 254 -17.10 -12.18 10.31
C ASN A 254 -17.16 -10.66 10.17
N SER A 255 -16.45 -9.94 11.02
CA SER A 255 -16.36 -8.48 10.93
C SER A 255 -14.91 -8.05 10.93
N LEU A 256 -14.52 -7.27 9.91
CA LEU A 256 -13.24 -6.58 9.84
C LEU A 256 -13.44 -5.16 10.37
N ASN A 257 -12.86 -4.89 11.53
CA ASN A 257 -12.88 -3.56 12.13
C ASN A 257 -11.54 -2.89 11.84
N TYR A 258 -11.57 -1.90 10.95
CA TYR A 258 -10.42 -1.05 10.69
C TYR A 258 -10.65 0.28 11.41
N ILE A 259 -9.86 0.53 12.45
CA ILE A 259 -9.90 1.79 13.17
C ILE A 259 -8.79 2.67 12.59
N ASP A 260 -9.18 3.79 11.98
CA ASP A 260 -8.31 4.89 11.61
C ASP A 260 -7.98 5.64 12.91
N GLU A 261 -7.19 5.02 13.79
CA GLU A 261 -6.68 5.75 14.94
C GLU A 261 -5.73 6.83 14.42
N TYR A 262 -5.69 8.00 15.08
CA TYR A 262 -4.62 8.99 14.84
C TYR A 262 -3.21 8.35 14.91
N ASN A 263 -3.10 7.25 15.66
CA ASN A 263 -1.88 6.45 15.78
C ASN A 263 -1.76 5.27 14.80
N SER A 264 -2.76 5.02 13.96
CA SER A 264 -2.71 3.98 12.94
C SER A 264 -1.51 4.24 12.03
N ILE A 265 -0.78 3.16 11.78
CA ILE A 265 0.42 3.16 10.96
C ILE A 265 0.15 3.62 9.52
N LEU A 266 -1.07 3.42 9.01
CA LEU A 266 -1.44 3.84 7.67
C LEU A 266 -1.63 5.36 7.53
N ASN A 267 -1.61 6.11 8.63
CA ASN A 267 -1.73 7.57 8.58
C ASN A 267 -0.43 8.31 8.83
N LYS A 268 0.63 7.57 9.18
CA LYS A 268 1.93 8.15 9.52
C LYS A 268 2.83 8.22 8.30
N TYR A 269 3.76 9.19 8.26
CA TYR A 269 4.74 9.37 7.17
C TYR A 269 5.98 8.50 7.33
N LYS A 270 6.80 8.40 6.25
CA LYS A 270 7.92 7.44 6.07
C LYS A 270 8.89 7.43 7.24
N ASP A 271 8.90 8.53 7.96
CA ASP A 271 9.79 8.78 9.07
C ASP A 271 9.02 9.36 10.30
N GLU A 272 7.69 9.30 10.38
CA GLU A 272 6.98 9.74 11.59
C GLU A 272 7.11 8.71 12.72
N PRO A 273 7.45 9.11 13.96
CA PRO A 273 7.61 8.19 15.07
C PRO A 273 6.27 7.52 15.45
N ILE A 274 6.24 6.19 15.49
CA ILE A 274 5.14 5.41 16.05
C ILE A 274 5.54 5.00 17.47
N PHE A 275 4.67 5.25 18.45
CA PHE A 275 4.94 4.94 19.85
C PHE A 275 3.81 4.08 20.40
N ASN A 276 3.93 2.77 20.22
CA ASN A 276 3.01 1.76 20.77
C ASN A 276 3.80 0.53 21.28
N GLY A 277 4.92 0.75 21.99
CA GLY A 277 5.70 -0.33 22.61
C GLY A 277 6.46 -1.28 21.66
N PHE A 278 6.26 -1.17 20.34
CA PHE A 278 6.91 -1.96 19.29
C PHE A 278 7.51 -1.05 18.19
N THR A 279 8.44 -1.64 17.43
CA THR A 279 9.51 -0.99 16.63
C THR A 279 9.06 -0.15 15.42
N TYR A 280 9.98 0.74 15.00
CA TYR A 280 9.97 1.65 13.86
C TYR A 280 9.71 0.98 12.51
N TYR A 281 8.93 1.69 11.70
CA TYR A 281 8.54 1.32 10.35
C TYR A 281 9.31 2.21 9.38
N LEU A 282 10.16 1.60 8.56
CA LEU A 282 10.51 2.20 7.29
C LEU A 282 9.44 1.75 6.33
N PHE A 283 8.83 2.70 5.64
CA PHE A 283 7.95 2.35 4.56
C PHE A 283 8.38 2.99 3.27
N ASN A 284 8.17 2.27 2.18
CA ASN A 284 8.33 2.80 0.85
C ASN A 284 6.95 2.92 0.25
N ILE A 285 6.66 4.07 -0.36
CA ILE A 285 5.45 4.21 -1.16
C ILE A 285 5.89 4.02 -2.60
N THR A 286 5.46 2.98 -3.27
CA THR A 286 5.85 2.65 -4.64
C THR A 286 4.63 2.71 -5.56
N LEU A 287 4.82 2.67 -6.87
CA LEU A 287 3.72 2.42 -7.81
C LEU A 287 3.68 0.91 -8.08
N ASP A 288 2.57 0.27 -7.77
CA ASP A 288 2.29 -1.09 -8.22
C ASP A 288 2.10 -1.07 -9.74
N THR A 289 3.08 -1.58 -10.48
CA THR A 289 3.06 -1.56 -11.95
C THR A 289 2.01 -2.49 -12.55
N LEU A 290 1.53 -3.50 -11.80
CA LEU A 290 0.50 -4.42 -12.28
C LEU A 290 -0.89 -3.78 -12.21
N THR A 291 -1.17 -3.06 -11.13
CA THR A 291 -2.48 -2.42 -10.91
C THR A 291 -2.50 -0.94 -11.27
N ASN A 292 -1.34 -0.34 -11.55
CA ASN A 292 -1.13 1.09 -11.74
C ASN A 292 -1.71 1.92 -10.57
N ARG A 293 -1.48 1.45 -9.34
CA ARG A 293 -1.96 2.06 -8.10
C ARG A 293 -0.82 2.35 -7.17
N MET A 294 -1.00 3.31 -6.28
CA MET A 294 -0.02 3.51 -5.22
C MET A 294 -0.01 2.29 -4.30
N MET A 295 1.19 1.84 -3.94
CA MET A 295 1.48 0.81 -2.96
C MET A 295 2.22 1.44 -1.79
N ARG A 296 1.99 0.94 -0.58
CA ARG A 296 2.79 1.22 0.59
C ARG A 296 3.32 -0.09 1.19
N GLU A 297 4.63 -0.20 1.27
CA GLU A 297 5.35 -1.34 1.82
C GLU A 297 5.84 -1.02 3.22
N TYR A 298 5.72 -1.96 4.15
CA TYR A 298 6.11 -1.82 5.55
C TYR A 298 7.07 -2.93 5.93
N ASP A 299 8.23 -2.56 6.46
CA ASP A 299 9.11 -3.47 7.18
C ASP A 299 8.84 -3.34 8.70
N PHE A 300 8.27 -4.37 9.29
CA PHE A 300 8.08 -4.51 10.73
C PHE A 300 9.14 -5.45 11.30
N TYR A 301 9.75 -5.04 12.40
CA TYR A 301 10.62 -5.89 13.21
C TYR A 301 10.05 -5.95 14.62
N ILE A 302 9.91 -7.14 15.20
CA ILE A 302 9.48 -7.26 16.60
C ILE A 302 10.72 -7.14 17.46
N GLY A 303 11.15 -5.92 17.77
CA GLY A 303 12.25 -5.65 18.71
C GLY A 303 11.75 -4.95 19.97
N TYR A 304 12.19 -5.45 21.13
CA TYR A 304 12.04 -4.70 22.38
C TYR A 304 12.93 -3.45 22.30
N ILE A 305 12.33 -2.27 22.34
CA ILE A 305 13.09 -1.04 22.54
C ILE A 305 13.42 -1.00 24.03
N SER A 306 14.66 -1.34 24.39
CA SER A 306 15.15 -0.89 25.69
C SER A 306 15.38 0.62 25.57
N GLU A 307 14.47 1.43 26.11
CA GLU A 307 14.74 2.85 26.31
C GLU A 307 15.90 2.97 27.29
N ARG A 308 17.14 3.05 26.78
CA ARG A 308 18.21 3.66 27.58
C ARG A 308 17.92 5.15 27.56
N SER A 309 17.35 5.61 28.67
CA SER A 309 16.67 6.87 28.96
C SER A 309 17.47 8.17 28.78
N VAL A 310 18.49 8.21 27.91
CA VAL A 310 19.34 9.40 27.75
C VAL A 310 19.73 9.71 26.29
N SER A 311 19.37 8.88 25.30
CA SER A 311 19.75 9.12 23.89
C SER A 311 18.55 9.16 22.95
N ASP A 312 18.53 10.13 22.02
CA ASP A 312 17.61 10.19 20.85
C ASP A 312 17.76 8.98 19.89
N THR A 313 18.68 8.07 20.20
CA THR A 313 18.92 6.84 19.44
C THR A 313 17.96 5.75 19.87
N MET A 314 17.33 5.15 18.87
CA MET A 314 16.48 3.98 19.02
C MET A 314 17.20 2.81 18.38
N SER A 315 17.28 1.70 19.09
CA SER A 315 17.85 0.47 18.57
C SER A 315 16.85 -0.64 18.79
N ALA A 316 16.50 -1.31 17.70
CA ALA A 316 15.79 -2.57 17.75
C ALA A 316 16.69 -3.65 17.16
N CYS A 317 17.15 -4.50 18.06
CA CYS A 317 17.82 -5.74 17.71
C CYS A 317 16.83 -6.85 18.01
N SER A 318 16.17 -7.40 16.98
CA SER A 318 15.40 -8.63 17.16
C SER A 318 16.20 -9.79 16.62
N PRO A 319 16.64 -10.73 17.47
CA PRO A 319 17.17 -12.01 17.01
C PRO A 319 16.07 -12.97 16.53
N GLY A 320 14.78 -12.59 16.56
CA GLY A 320 13.68 -13.57 16.57
C GLY A 320 12.51 -13.35 15.62
N GLY A 321 12.46 -12.28 14.80
CA GLY A 321 11.44 -12.16 13.76
C GLY A 321 11.03 -10.75 13.32
N GLY A 322 10.27 -10.70 12.23
CA GLY A 322 9.72 -9.49 11.64
C GLY A 322 8.52 -9.81 10.73
N THR A 323 7.81 -8.79 10.29
CA THR A 323 6.72 -8.89 9.32
C THR A 323 6.95 -7.86 8.22
N TYR A 324 6.81 -8.24 6.97
CA TYR A 324 6.77 -7.31 5.85
C TYR A 324 5.34 -7.24 5.35
N GLU A 325 4.78 -6.05 5.13
CA GLU A 325 3.39 -5.88 4.67
C GLU A 325 3.30 -4.89 3.52
N ASN A 326 2.58 -5.24 2.45
CA ASN A 326 2.27 -4.33 1.36
C ASN A 326 0.79 -4.03 1.34
N TYR A 327 0.48 -2.76 1.17
CA TYR A 327 -0.88 -2.24 1.03
C TYR A 327 -1.00 -1.53 -0.30
N VAL A 328 -2.09 -1.76 -1.03
CA VAL A 328 -2.33 -1.08 -2.32
C VAL A 328 -3.62 -0.28 -2.21
N GLU A 329 -3.65 0.89 -2.87
CA GLU A 329 -4.81 1.75 -2.95
C GLU A 329 -6.09 0.96 -3.29
N GLY A 330 -7.09 1.05 -2.41
CA GLY A 330 -8.36 0.38 -2.55
C GLY A 330 -8.32 -1.16 -2.50
N LEU A 331 -7.16 -1.81 -2.35
CA LEU A 331 -7.05 -3.27 -2.24
C LEU A 331 -6.70 -3.74 -0.82
N GLY A 332 -6.40 -2.82 0.09
CA GLY A 332 -5.96 -3.17 1.43
C GLY A 332 -4.61 -3.87 1.41
N LEU A 333 -4.43 -4.81 2.32
CA LEU A 333 -3.24 -5.66 2.40
C LEU A 333 -3.17 -6.55 1.14
N THR A 334 -2.08 -6.50 0.39
CA THR A 334 -1.85 -7.34 -0.80
C THR A 334 -0.76 -8.38 -0.59
N TYR A 335 0.14 -8.15 0.36
CA TYR A 335 1.19 -9.07 0.72
C TYR A 335 1.53 -8.90 2.20
N GLN A 336 1.76 -10.00 2.90
CA GLN A 336 2.29 -10.03 4.25
C GLN A 336 3.22 -11.22 4.37
N PHE A 337 4.44 -11.00 4.84
CA PHE A 337 5.40 -12.05 5.13
C PHE A 337 5.95 -11.88 6.54
N SER A 338 5.59 -12.77 7.46
CA SER A 338 6.17 -12.83 8.79
C SER A 338 7.26 -13.88 8.83
N PHE A 339 8.33 -13.62 9.58
CA PHE A 339 9.44 -14.53 9.82
C PHE A 339 9.88 -14.47 11.29
N GLY A 340 10.59 -15.49 11.78
CA GLY A 340 11.00 -15.64 13.16
C GLY A 340 11.23 -17.10 13.54
N ALA A 341 10.66 -17.55 14.66
CA ALA A 341 10.62 -18.98 15.02
C ALA A 341 9.80 -19.86 14.03
N GLY A 342 9.10 -19.21 13.09
CA GLY A 342 8.47 -19.77 11.92
C GLY A 342 8.32 -18.68 10.86
N SER A 343 7.74 -19.00 9.72
CA SER A 343 7.34 -18.01 8.73
C SER A 343 5.88 -18.16 8.32
N SER A 344 5.27 -17.07 7.89
CA SER A 344 3.93 -17.09 7.31
C SER A 344 3.86 -16.10 6.15
N LEU A 345 3.25 -16.51 5.05
CA LEU A 345 2.98 -15.70 3.88
C LEU A 345 1.46 -15.56 3.73
N LYS A 346 0.97 -14.34 3.55
CA LYS A 346 -0.39 -14.02 3.11
C LYS A 346 -0.29 -13.14 1.87
N LYS A 347 -0.90 -13.55 0.76
CA LYS A 347 -0.82 -12.83 -0.52
C LYS A 347 -2.20 -12.72 -1.16
N LEU A 348 -2.58 -11.53 -1.61
CA LEU A 348 -3.77 -11.32 -2.44
C LEU A 348 -3.52 -11.95 -3.81
N VAL A 349 -4.33 -12.94 -4.17
CA VAL A 349 -4.19 -13.70 -5.44
C VAL A 349 -5.32 -13.42 -6.42
N ALA A 350 -6.50 -13.00 -5.93
CA ALA A 350 -7.57 -12.50 -6.77
C ALA A 350 -8.39 -11.42 -6.06
N TYR A 351 -8.95 -10.49 -6.83
CA TYR A 351 -9.96 -9.55 -6.35
C TYR A 351 -10.97 -9.20 -7.43
N LYS A 352 -12.15 -8.74 -6.99
CA LYS A 352 -13.19 -8.18 -7.85
C LYS A 352 -13.81 -6.97 -7.13
N LYS A 353 -13.61 -5.78 -7.69
CA LYS A 353 -14.17 -4.52 -7.22
C LYS A 353 -14.92 -3.82 -8.34
N LYS A 354 -16.25 -3.71 -8.26
CA LYS A 354 -17.08 -3.09 -9.32
C LYS A 354 -16.70 -3.55 -10.75
N ASN A 355 -15.97 -2.70 -11.48
CA ASN A 355 -15.54 -2.91 -12.88
C ASN A 355 -14.07 -3.33 -13.02
N ASP A 356 -13.38 -3.56 -11.91
CA ASP A 356 -11.97 -3.90 -11.84
C ASP A 356 -11.79 -5.27 -11.19
N SER A 357 -10.94 -6.09 -11.78
CA SER A 357 -10.70 -7.46 -11.32
C SER A 357 -9.33 -7.94 -11.75
N LEU A 358 -8.68 -8.68 -10.86
CA LEU A 358 -7.41 -9.35 -11.13
C LEU A 358 -7.47 -10.77 -10.58
N GLY A 359 -6.78 -11.70 -11.25
CA GLY A 359 -6.70 -13.10 -10.83
C GLY A 359 -7.93 -13.92 -11.19
N THR A 360 -7.90 -15.20 -10.82
CA THR A 360 -9.02 -16.13 -10.96
C THR A 360 -9.36 -16.67 -9.58
N PHE A 361 -10.61 -16.49 -9.14
CA PHE A 361 -11.06 -17.00 -7.84
C PHE A 361 -11.15 -18.53 -7.87
N THR A 362 -10.66 -19.18 -6.82
CA THR A 362 -10.91 -20.59 -6.55
C THR A 362 -12.42 -20.84 -6.43
N PRO A 363 -13.00 -21.86 -7.09
CA PRO A 363 -14.40 -22.21 -6.87
C PRO A 363 -14.70 -22.47 -5.39
N ILE A 364 -15.84 -21.99 -4.89
CA ILE A 364 -16.19 -22.09 -3.46
C ILE A 364 -16.36 -23.55 -3.02
N GLU A 365 -16.69 -24.42 -3.97
CA GLU A 365 -16.80 -25.87 -3.81
C GLU A 365 -15.44 -26.50 -3.46
N GLU A 366 -14.34 -25.97 -4.01
CA GLU A 366 -12.98 -26.44 -3.71
C GLU A 366 -12.53 -25.97 -2.30
N LEU A 367 -13.02 -24.83 -1.82
CA LEU A 367 -12.61 -24.24 -0.54
C LEU A 367 -13.31 -24.81 0.68
N THR A 368 -14.60 -25.09 0.54
CA THR A 368 -15.46 -25.48 1.66
C THR A 368 -15.37 -26.97 1.97
N GLY A 369 -14.84 -27.77 1.03
CA GLY A 369 -15.04 -29.22 1.03
C GLY A 369 -16.52 -29.63 1.01
N LEU A 370 -17.44 -28.66 0.92
CA LEU A 370 -18.86 -28.87 0.71
C LEU A 370 -19.02 -29.04 -0.79
N GLU A 371 -18.66 -30.23 -1.23
CA GLU A 371 -19.07 -30.70 -2.53
C GLU A 371 -20.60 -30.62 -2.54
N THR A 372 -21.15 -29.73 -3.37
CA THR A 372 -22.56 -29.84 -3.75
C THR A 372 -22.83 -31.32 -4.02
N PRO A 373 -23.91 -31.93 -3.52
CA PRO A 373 -24.13 -33.39 -3.53
C PRO A 373 -23.98 -34.10 -4.90
N ASN A 374 -23.75 -33.36 -5.98
CA ASN A 374 -23.55 -33.85 -7.33
C ASN A 374 -22.08 -33.89 -7.81
N ASN A 375 -21.10 -33.43 -7.02
CA ASN A 375 -19.69 -33.41 -7.43
C ASN A 375 -18.74 -33.82 -6.31
N LEU A 376 -18.99 -34.97 -5.64
CA LEU A 376 -17.92 -35.55 -4.83
C LEU A 376 -16.80 -36.05 -5.73
N VAL A 377 -15.62 -35.41 -5.78
CA VAL A 377 -14.36 -35.96 -6.31
C VAL A 377 -13.26 -35.82 -5.26
N SER A 378 -13.32 -36.73 -4.29
CA SER A 378 -12.17 -37.34 -3.63
C SER A 378 -10.97 -37.55 -4.58
N PRO A 379 -9.72 -37.39 -4.11
CA PRO A 379 -8.52 -37.68 -4.90
C PRO A 379 -8.39 -39.21 -5.15
N PHE A 380 -8.98 -39.63 -6.27
CA PHE A 380 -8.83 -40.89 -7.03
C PHE A 380 -9.20 -42.24 -6.38
N ASP A 381 -10.40 -42.73 -6.70
CA ASP A 381 -10.81 -44.15 -6.58
C ASP A 381 -10.62 -44.96 -7.89
N PHE A 382 -10.14 -44.33 -8.97
CA PHE A 382 -9.92 -44.97 -10.28
C PHE A 382 -8.65 -44.47 -10.97
N LEU A 383 -7.91 -45.39 -11.61
CA LEU A 383 -6.75 -45.15 -12.46
C LEU A 383 -7.08 -45.66 -13.87
N ILE A 384 -6.86 -44.83 -14.88
CA ILE A 384 -7.08 -45.17 -16.29
C ILE A 384 -5.73 -45.13 -17.02
N TYR A 385 -5.35 -46.25 -17.65
CA TYR A 385 -4.05 -46.37 -18.33
C TYR A 385 -4.07 -47.46 -19.43
N PRO A 386 -3.21 -47.38 -20.45
CA PRO A 386 -2.32 -46.26 -20.77
C PRO A 386 -3.07 -45.06 -21.36
N LEU A 387 -2.49 -43.87 -21.22
CA LEU A 387 -2.92 -42.65 -21.90
C LEU A 387 -1.68 -42.02 -22.57
N PRO A 388 -1.60 -41.98 -23.92
CA PRO A 388 -2.59 -42.42 -24.91
C PRO A 388 -2.87 -43.94 -24.89
N ALA A 389 -4.09 -44.32 -25.26
CA ALA A 389 -4.51 -45.71 -25.41
C ALA A 389 -4.37 -46.16 -26.88
N ASN A 390 -4.14 -47.45 -27.10
CA ASN A 390 -4.20 -48.04 -28.45
C ASN A 390 -5.40 -48.99 -28.51
N GLU A 391 -5.18 -50.30 -28.60
CA GLU A 391 -6.26 -51.29 -28.71
C GLU A 391 -7.04 -51.51 -27.40
N ASN A 392 -6.42 -51.25 -26.25
CA ASN A 392 -6.99 -51.53 -24.94
C ASN A 392 -6.73 -50.41 -23.94
N LEU A 393 -7.67 -50.23 -23.01
CA LEU A 393 -7.59 -49.34 -21.86
C LEU A 393 -7.91 -50.11 -20.58
N TRP A 394 -7.10 -49.94 -19.56
CA TRP A 394 -7.32 -50.48 -18.23
C TRP A 394 -7.96 -49.44 -17.34
N LEU A 395 -9.04 -49.84 -16.68
CA LEU A 395 -9.65 -49.14 -15.57
C LEU A 395 -9.36 -49.93 -14.30
N GLN A 396 -8.56 -49.35 -13.40
CA GLN A 396 -8.24 -49.90 -12.09
C GLN A 396 -8.97 -49.09 -11.01
N ILE A 397 -9.73 -49.75 -10.15
CA ILE A 397 -10.36 -49.18 -8.96
C ILE A 397 -9.32 -49.22 -7.83
N THR A 398 -8.88 -48.06 -7.36
CA THR A 398 -7.77 -47.91 -6.39
C THR A 398 -8.22 -47.99 -4.93
N SER A 399 -9.51 -47.85 -4.65
CA SER A 399 -10.04 -47.84 -3.28
C SER A 399 -10.30 -49.24 -2.74
N ARG A 400 -10.11 -49.42 -1.42
CA ARG A 400 -10.30 -50.70 -0.71
C ARG A 400 -11.75 -50.97 -0.29
N ALA A 401 -12.67 -50.07 -0.58
CA ALA A 401 -14.03 -50.21 -0.08
C ALA A 401 -14.85 -51.07 -1.04
N GLU A 402 -15.41 -52.17 -0.53
CA GLU A 402 -16.31 -53.08 -1.27
C GLU A 402 -17.53 -52.36 -1.89
N GLN A 403 -17.77 -51.12 -1.49
CA GLN A 403 -18.84 -50.29 -2.00
C GLN A 403 -18.68 -49.85 -3.46
N PHE A 404 -17.49 -49.97 -4.07
CA PHE A 404 -17.23 -49.55 -5.46
C PHE A 404 -17.33 -50.68 -6.50
N TYR A 405 -17.73 -51.88 -6.11
CA TYR A 405 -18.11 -52.91 -7.08
C TYR A 405 -19.48 -52.52 -7.68
N ASN A 406 -19.59 -52.49 -9.02
CA ASN A 406 -20.73 -52.01 -9.83
C ASN A 406 -20.69 -50.50 -10.19
N VAL A 407 -19.61 -50.08 -10.88
CA VAL A 407 -19.57 -48.77 -11.55
C VAL A 407 -19.89 -48.91 -13.03
N GLU A 408 -20.45 -47.87 -13.63
CA GLU A 408 -20.78 -47.81 -15.05
C GLU A 408 -19.81 -46.91 -15.80
N PHE A 409 -19.02 -47.48 -16.70
CA PHE A 409 -18.16 -46.74 -17.61
C PHE A 409 -18.91 -46.45 -18.91
N GLN A 410 -18.90 -45.20 -19.36
CA GLN A 410 -19.48 -44.74 -20.61
C GLN A 410 -18.40 -44.01 -21.42
N LEU A 411 -18.34 -44.26 -22.73
CA LEU A 411 -17.43 -43.58 -23.64
C LEU A 411 -18.21 -42.82 -24.71
N PHE A 412 -17.77 -41.61 -25.02
CA PHE A 412 -18.41 -40.72 -25.97
C PHE A 412 -17.39 -40.23 -27.02
N GLU A 413 -17.86 -40.02 -28.24
CA GLU A 413 -17.17 -39.17 -29.21
C GLU A 413 -17.05 -37.75 -28.66
N PHE A 414 -16.11 -36.95 -29.18
CA PHE A 414 -15.98 -35.54 -28.80
C PHE A 414 -17.26 -34.71 -29.11
N THR A 415 -18.10 -35.18 -30.03
CA THR A 415 -19.41 -34.62 -30.39
C THR A 415 -20.47 -34.86 -29.31
N GLY A 416 -20.19 -35.69 -28.31
CA GLY A 416 -21.11 -36.09 -27.25
C GLY A 416 -21.94 -37.34 -27.57
N LYS A 417 -21.74 -37.99 -28.73
CA LYS A 417 -22.40 -39.24 -29.08
C LYS A 417 -21.85 -40.40 -28.24
N LEU A 418 -22.73 -41.12 -27.53
CA LEU A 418 -22.35 -42.32 -26.76
C LEU A 418 -21.93 -43.45 -27.71
N LEU A 419 -20.74 -44.00 -27.49
CA LEU A 419 -20.17 -45.10 -28.27
C LEU A 419 -20.46 -46.45 -27.61
N PHE A 420 -20.17 -46.58 -26.32
CA PHE A 420 -20.56 -47.76 -25.54
C PHE A 420 -20.64 -47.45 -24.06
N GLN A 421 -21.29 -48.36 -23.34
CA GLN A 421 -21.54 -48.31 -21.90
C GLN A 421 -21.40 -49.70 -21.30
N ARG A 422 -20.65 -49.83 -20.21
CA ARG A 422 -20.35 -51.13 -19.56
C ARG A 422 -20.33 -51.00 -18.05
N LYS A 423 -20.93 -51.98 -17.36
CA LYS A 423 -20.80 -52.13 -15.92
C LYS A 423 -19.52 -52.88 -15.56
N ILE A 424 -18.81 -52.38 -14.56
CA ILE A 424 -17.51 -52.82 -14.09
C ILE A 424 -17.69 -53.36 -12.68
N PHE A 425 -17.43 -54.66 -12.54
CA PHE A 425 -17.61 -55.40 -11.29
C PHE A 425 -16.30 -55.83 -10.64
N GLN A 426 -15.17 -55.66 -11.34
CA GLN A 426 -13.86 -56.10 -10.89
C GLN A 426 -12.97 -54.89 -10.61
N GLN A 427 -12.02 -55.07 -9.68
CA GLN A 427 -11.06 -54.02 -9.35
C GLN A 427 -10.24 -53.59 -10.56
N ASN A 428 -9.88 -54.52 -11.45
CA ASN A 428 -9.22 -54.21 -12.71
C ASN A 428 -10.12 -54.67 -13.85
N SER A 429 -10.37 -53.81 -14.81
CA SER A 429 -11.16 -54.16 -16.00
C SER A 429 -10.55 -53.58 -17.25
N MET A 430 -10.38 -54.45 -18.24
CA MET A 430 -9.94 -54.08 -19.57
C MET A 430 -11.13 -53.68 -20.43
N ILE A 431 -10.96 -52.59 -21.16
CA ILE A 431 -11.90 -52.00 -22.09
C ILE A 431 -11.26 -52.06 -23.47
N GLU A 432 -11.88 -52.80 -24.37
CA GLU A 432 -11.42 -52.96 -25.75
C GLU A 432 -11.85 -51.75 -26.59
N LEU A 433 -10.91 -51.19 -27.35
CA LEU A 433 -11.07 -49.99 -28.18
C LEU A 433 -10.74 -50.27 -29.66
N SER A 434 -10.60 -51.55 -30.03
CA SER A 434 -10.17 -52.05 -31.35
C SER A 434 -11.08 -51.64 -32.52
N ASP A 435 -12.31 -51.19 -32.25
CA ASP A 435 -13.26 -50.69 -33.24
C ASP A 435 -13.26 -49.15 -33.38
N LEU A 436 -12.53 -48.43 -32.53
CA LEU A 436 -12.51 -46.95 -32.51
C LEU A 436 -11.37 -46.36 -33.32
N SER A 437 -11.65 -45.38 -34.18
CA SER A 437 -10.61 -44.64 -34.92
C SER A 437 -9.71 -43.81 -34.00
N SER A 438 -8.49 -43.47 -34.45
CA SER A 438 -7.62 -42.53 -33.73
C SER A 438 -8.33 -41.19 -33.50
N GLY A 439 -8.25 -40.64 -32.29
CA GLY A 439 -8.97 -39.42 -31.94
C GLY A 439 -9.09 -39.13 -30.44
N ILE A 440 -9.84 -38.09 -30.09
CA ILE A 440 -10.14 -37.71 -28.71
C ILE A 440 -11.55 -38.17 -28.35
N TYR A 441 -11.66 -38.85 -27.22
CA TYR A 441 -12.90 -39.37 -26.68
C TYR A 441 -13.10 -38.83 -25.26
N LEU A 442 -14.36 -38.69 -24.86
CA LEU A 442 -14.73 -38.33 -23.49
C LEU A 442 -15.22 -39.58 -22.78
N TYR A 443 -14.85 -39.77 -21.51
CA TYR A 443 -15.43 -40.84 -20.70
C TYR A 443 -16.24 -40.27 -19.55
N LEU A 444 -17.20 -41.06 -19.08
CA LEU A 444 -17.97 -40.84 -17.87
C LEU A 444 -18.01 -42.14 -17.05
N ILE A 445 -17.62 -42.10 -15.78
CA ILE A 445 -17.80 -43.22 -14.85
C ILE A 445 -18.86 -42.81 -13.84
N LYS A 446 -19.91 -43.62 -13.71
CA LYS A 446 -20.97 -43.43 -12.72
C LYS A 446 -20.87 -44.50 -11.65
N ASP A 447 -20.81 -44.11 -10.38
CA ASP A 447 -20.96 -45.07 -9.31
C ASP A 447 -22.45 -45.31 -8.96
N LYS A 448 -22.69 -46.25 -8.05
CA LYS A 448 -24.05 -46.58 -7.56
C LYS A 448 -24.73 -45.44 -6.79
N HIS A 449 -23.96 -44.43 -6.37
CA HIS A 449 -24.44 -43.25 -5.64
C HIS A 449 -24.73 -42.07 -6.59
N GLY A 450 -24.55 -42.25 -7.90
CA GLY A 450 -24.76 -41.20 -8.90
C GLY A 450 -23.60 -40.23 -9.04
N LEU A 451 -22.45 -40.51 -8.41
CA LEU A 451 -21.25 -39.71 -8.60
C LEU A 451 -20.68 -39.96 -9.98
N ASN A 452 -20.51 -38.86 -10.71
CA ASN A 452 -20.04 -38.84 -12.07
C ASN A 452 -18.57 -38.41 -12.11
N ARG A 453 -17.71 -39.21 -12.74
CA ARG A 453 -16.33 -38.84 -13.09
C ARG A 453 -16.23 -38.68 -14.58
N ARG A 454 -15.60 -37.59 -15.03
CA ARG A 454 -15.40 -37.34 -16.45
C ARG A 454 -13.94 -37.09 -16.76
N GLY A 455 -13.52 -37.47 -17.96
CA GLY A 455 -12.20 -37.14 -18.46
C GLY A 455 -12.10 -37.37 -19.96
N LYS A 456 -10.87 -37.29 -20.48
CA LYS A 456 -10.56 -37.48 -21.89
C LYS A 456 -9.59 -38.64 -22.08
N ILE A 457 -9.79 -39.39 -23.16
CA ILE A 457 -8.88 -40.44 -23.64
C ILE A 457 -8.43 -40.05 -25.04
N ILE A 458 -7.14 -40.23 -25.32
CA ILE A 458 -6.57 -40.08 -26.65
C ILE A 458 -6.29 -41.49 -27.17
N ILE A 459 -6.87 -41.87 -28.30
CA ILE A 459 -6.60 -43.14 -28.98
C ILE A 459 -5.65 -42.90 -30.13
N THR A 460 -4.54 -43.64 -30.15
CA THR A 460 -3.51 -43.61 -31.20
C THR A 460 -3.32 -45.02 -31.75
N ARG A 461 -3.68 -45.25 -33.02
CA ARG A 461 -3.33 -46.45 -33.78
C ARG A 461 -2.02 -46.28 -34.53
#